data_AF-A0A918I4Z3-F1
#
_entry.id   AF-A0A918I4Z3-F1
#
_cell.length_a   1.000
_cell.length_b   1.000
_cell.length_c   1.000
_cell.angle_alpha   90.00
_cell.angle_beta   90.00
_cell.angle_gamma   90.00
#
_symmetry.space_group_name_H-M   'P 1'
#
loop_
_entity.id
_entity.type
_entity.pdbx_description
1 polymer ?
#
loop_
_entity_poly.entity_id
_entity_poly.type
_entity_poly.pdbx_seq_one_letter_code
_entity_poly.pdbx_strand_id
1 'polypeptide(L)'
;MYEDLPPDLSRLRTLETWLVLSLDRVRRRILEVEMEQAASGSRVEPPDVRYRMQRGVDEHRAPVKLHVNGCVLGKKGMPIGEADARRALSEQIPACGICRPGTELGILDAG
;
A
#
# COMPACT_ATOMS: atom_id res chain seq x y z
N MET A 1 8.37 8.88 -46.22
CA MET A 1 6.90 8.92 -46.44
C MET A 1 6.46 7.48 -46.72
N TYR A 2 5.77 6.81 -45.78
CA TYR A 2 5.36 5.39 -45.82
C TYR A 2 6.41 4.37 -46.30
N GLU A 3 7.69 4.56 -45.98
CA GLU A 3 8.78 3.69 -46.45
C GLU A 3 8.70 2.27 -45.88
N ASP A 4 8.03 2.10 -44.74
CA ASP A 4 7.82 0.81 -44.08
C ASP A 4 6.60 0.03 -44.62
N LEU A 5 5.82 0.61 -45.53
CA LEU A 5 4.61 -0.02 -46.07
C LEU A 5 4.84 -0.54 -47.50
N PRO A 6 4.27 -1.73 -47.82
CA PRO A 6 4.35 -2.26 -49.16
C PRO A 6 3.55 -1.41 -50.16
N PRO A 7 3.99 -1.32 -51.43
CA PRO A 7 3.32 -0.51 -52.43
C PRO A 7 2.04 -1.15 -53.00
N ASP A 8 1.81 -2.44 -52.79
CA ASP A 8 0.69 -3.18 -53.38
C ASP A 8 -0.54 -3.26 -52.45
N LEU A 9 -1.72 -3.10 -53.04
CA LEU A 9 -2.99 -3.03 -52.32
C LEU A 9 -3.33 -4.32 -51.56
N SER A 10 -2.98 -5.48 -52.10
CA SER A 10 -3.27 -6.79 -51.48
C SER A 10 -2.54 -6.94 -50.14
N ARG A 11 -1.24 -6.62 -50.11
CA ARG A 11 -0.46 -6.65 -48.86
C ARG A 11 -0.90 -5.57 -47.90
N LEU A 12 -1.28 -4.38 -48.37
CA LEU A 12 -1.84 -3.34 -47.50
C LEU A 12 -3.16 -3.78 -46.83
N ARG A 13 -4.07 -4.44 -47.55
CA ARG A 13 -5.32 -4.97 -46.96
C ARG A 13 -5.09 -6.09 -45.96
N THR A 14 -4.09 -6.93 -46.21
CA THR A 14 -3.66 -7.96 -45.27
C THR A 14 -3.11 -7.33 -43.99
N LEU A 15 -2.24 -6.32 -44.11
CA LEU A 15 -1.69 -5.58 -42.97
C LEU A 15 -2.78 -4.84 -42.20
N GLU A 16 -3.70 -4.18 -42.88
CA GLU A 16 -4.86 -3.51 -42.25
C GLU A 16 -5.65 -4.49 -41.38
N THR A 17 -6.01 -5.65 -41.92
CA THR A 17 -6.74 -6.70 -41.18
C THR A 17 -5.94 -7.17 -39.96
N TRP A 18 -4.65 -7.44 -40.15
CA TRP A 18 -3.79 -7.89 -39.06
C TRP A 18 -3.63 -6.84 -37.96
N LEU A 19 -3.47 -5.56 -38.34
CA LEU A 19 -3.32 -4.44 -37.41
C LEU A 19 -4.60 -4.23 -36.60
N VAL A 20 -5.78 -4.33 -37.21
CA VAL A 20 -7.06 -4.24 -36.51
C VAL A 20 -7.19 -5.33 -35.45
N LEU A 21 -6.89 -6.58 -35.81
CA LEU A 21 -6.94 -7.71 -34.87
C LEU A 21 -5.90 -7.59 -33.74
N SER A 22 -4.71 -7.09 -34.08
CA SER A 22 -3.63 -6.89 -33.11
C SER A 22 -3.96 -5.77 -32.14
N LEU A 23 -4.52 -4.67 -32.64
CA LEU A 23 -4.97 -3.54 -31.83
C LEU A 23 -6.10 -3.96 -30.87
N ASP A 24 -7.07 -4.75 -31.34
CA ASP A 24 -8.11 -5.31 -30.49
C ASP A 24 -7.53 -6.15 -29.35
N ARG A 25 -6.57 -7.02 -29.65
CA ARG A 25 -5.88 -7.84 -28.63
C ARG A 25 -5.17 -6.99 -27.58
N VAL A 26 -4.44 -5.96 -28.01
CA VAL A 26 -3.74 -5.04 -27.10
C VAL A 26 -4.74 -4.29 -26.21
N ARG A 27 -5.83 -3.78 -26.78
CA ARG A 27 -6.89 -3.10 -26.02
C ARG A 27 -7.52 -4.01 -24.96
N ARG A 28 -7.82 -5.26 -25.30
CA ARG A 28 -8.32 -6.23 -24.33
C ARG A 28 -7.32 -6.47 -23.19
N ARG A 29 -6.03 -6.63 -23.51
CA ARG A 29 -5.01 -6.80 -22.47
C ARG A 29 -4.85 -5.56 -21.58
N ILE A 30 -4.97 -4.35 -22.14
CA ILE A 30 -4.98 -3.11 -21.36
C ILE A 30 -6.11 -3.15 -20.34
N LEU A 31 -7.34 -3.45 -20.77
CA LEU A 31 -8.50 -3.51 -19.88
C LEU A 31 -8.30 -4.56 -18.76
N GLU A 32 -7.80 -5.74 -19.10
CA GLU A 32 -7.48 -6.77 -18.10
C GLU A 32 -6.47 -6.27 -17.07
N VAL A 33 -5.38 -5.66 -17.52
CA VAL A 33 -4.33 -5.12 -16.64
C VAL A 33 -4.87 -3.97 -15.79
N GLU A 34 -5.68 -3.07 -16.35
CA GLU A 34 -6.33 -1.99 -15.61
C GLU A 34 -7.27 -2.54 -14.54
N MET A 35 -8.02 -3.61 -14.82
CA MET A 35 -8.87 -4.28 -13.84
C MET A 35 -8.05 -4.98 -12.75
N GLU A 36 -6.98 -5.70 -13.11
CA GLU A 36 -6.02 -6.28 -12.15
C GLU A 36 -5.41 -5.19 -11.25
N GLN A 37 -5.04 -4.04 -11.83
CA GLN A 37 -4.50 -2.89 -11.12
C GLN A 37 -5.54 -2.17 -10.26
N ALA A 38 -6.81 -2.13 -10.65
CA ALA A 38 -7.88 -1.57 -9.83
C ALA A 38 -8.23 -2.50 -8.65
N ALA A 39 -8.23 -3.82 -8.89
CA ALA A 39 -8.47 -4.83 -7.86
C ALA A 39 -7.32 -4.91 -6.83
N SER A 40 -6.07 -4.76 -7.28
CA SER A 40 -4.89 -4.61 -6.41
C SER A 40 -4.70 -3.16 -5.91
N GLY A 41 -5.37 -2.21 -6.56
CA GLY A 41 -5.40 -0.78 -6.32
C GLY A 41 -6.31 -0.36 -5.17
N SER A 42 -6.85 -1.29 -4.39
CA SER A 42 -6.98 -1.09 -2.94
C SER A 42 -5.56 -0.98 -2.35
N ARG A 43 -4.84 0.05 -2.78
CA ARG A 43 -3.59 0.48 -2.21
C ARG A 43 -3.92 0.75 -0.76
N VAL A 44 -3.59 -0.20 0.11
CA VAL A 44 -3.43 0.08 1.53
C VAL A 44 -2.49 1.26 1.53
N GLU A 45 -3.04 2.44 1.83
CA GLU A 45 -2.26 3.66 2.07
C GLU A 45 -1.04 3.20 2.89
N PRO A 46 0.21 3.45 2.46
CA PRO A 46 1.37 3.07 3.25
C PRO A 46 1.07 3.58 4.66
N PRO A 47 1.05 2.69 5.68
CA PRO A 47 0.45 2.99 6.96
C PRO A 47 1.02 4.33 7.37
N ASP A 48 0.15 5.33 7.58
CA ASP A 48 0.60 6.62 8.07
C ASP A 48 1.40 6.28 9.32
N VAL A 49 2.73 6.35 9.23
CA VAL A 49 3.66 5.77 10.20
C VAL A 49 3.70 6.70 11.39
N ARG A 50 2.54 7.12 11.89
CA ARG A 50 2.35 7.96 13.07
C ARG A 50 2.66 7.21 14.34
N TYR A 51 2.79 5.89 14.29
CA TYR A 51 2.97 5.07 15.48
C TYR A 51 4.15 4.11 15.37
N ARG A 52 4.73 3.77 16.51
CA ARG A 52 5.82 2.81 16.67
C ARG A 52 5.52 1.84 17.79
N MET A 53 5.72 0.55 17.51
CA MET A 53 5.60 -0.52 18.48
C MET A 53 6.97 -0.90 19.04
N GLN A 54 7.17 -0.69 20.33
CA GLN A 54 8.31 -1.23 21.05
C GLN A 54 8.03 -2.70 21.35
N ARG A 55 8.97 -3.57 20.97
CA ARG A 55 8.92 -5.01 21.25
C ARG A 55 9.98 -5.39 22.27
N GLY A 56 9.71 -6.46 23.01
CA GLY A 56 10.63 -7.06 23.96
C GLY A 56 11.85 -7.68 23.28
N VAL A 57 12.85 -8.01 24.09
CA VAL A 57 14.09 -8.68 23.66
C VAL A 57 13.94 -10.20 23.71
N ASP A 58 12.80 -10.70 24.20
CA ASP A 58 12.44 -12.11 24.23
C ASP A 58 12.32 -12.70 22.82
N GLU A 59 12.40 -14.03 22.73
CA GLU A 59 12.39 -14.77 21.45
C GLU A 59 11.14 -14.46 20.60
N HIS A 60 10.01 -14.19 21.27
CA HIS A 60 8.73 -13.88 20.62
C HIS A 60 8.58 -12.39 20.28
N ARG A 61 9.53 -11.54 20.72
CA ARG A 61 9.50 -10.08 20.58
C ARG A 61 8.12 -9.52 20.89
N ALA A 62 7.58 -9.89 22.05
CA ALA A 62 6.22 -9.51 22.43
C ALA A 62 6.05 -7.98 22.41
N PRO A 63 4.88 -7.44 22.02
CA PRO A 63 4.63 -6.00 22.09
C PRO A 63 4.69 -5.52 23.54
N VAL A 64 5.53 -4.51 23.81
CA VAL A 64 5.76 -4.00 25.18
C VAL A 64 5.15 -2.62 25.37
N LYS A 65 5.22 -1.74 24.37
CA LYS A 65 4.75 -0.35 24.52
C LYS A 65 4.47 0.31 23.18
N LEU A 66 3.36 1.04 23.09
CA LEU A 66 2.99 1.85 21.93
C LEU A 66 3.51 3.29 22.08
N HIS A 67 4.02 3.87 20.99
CA HIS A 67 4.51 5.24 20.92
C HIS A 67 4.01 5.94 19.66
N VAL A 68 3.92 7.28 19.68
CA VAL A 68 3.84 8.08 18.43
C VAL A 68 5.21 8.15 17.76
N ASN A 69 5.23 8.35 16.44
CA ASN A 69 6.45 8.53 15.66
C ASN A 69 7.08 9.88 15.99
N GLY A 70 8.38 9.87 16.34
CA GLY A 70 9.09 11.01 16.91
C GLY A 70 9.31 10.92 18.43
N CYS A 71 8.68 9.98 19.13
CA CYS A 71 9.00 9.72 20.54
C CYS A 71 10.43 9.17 20.70
N VAL A 72 11.23 9.85 21.53
CA VAL A 72 12.63 9.47 21.79
C VAL A 72 12.77 8.07 22.42
N LEU A 73 11.81 7.68 23.27
CA LEU A 73 11.79 6.36 23.90
C LEU A 73 11.38 5.25 22.94
N GLY A 74 10.57 5.59 21.93
CA GLY A 74 10.08 4.68 20.90
C GLY A 74 10.95 4.60 19.64
N LYS A 75 12.11 5.26 19.61
CA LYS A 75 12.94 5.43 18.40
C LYS A 75 13.33 4.11 17.72
N LYS A 76 13.58 3.06 18.50
CA LYS A 76 13.91 1.71 18.00
C LYS A 76 12.68 0.83 17.73
N GLY A 77 11.47 1.34 17.94
CA GLY A 77 10.22 0.61 17.70
C GLY A 77 9.92 0.46 16.21
N MET A 78 9.27 -0.65 15.87
CA MET A 78 8.82 -0.94 14.51
C MET A 78 7.69 0.05 14.12
N PRO A 79 7.76 0.73 12.97
CA PRO A 79 6.64 1.54 12.50
C PRO A 79 5.39 0.69 12.27
N ILE A 80 4.25 1.19 12.70
CA ILE A 80 2.95 0.54 12.49
C ILE A 80 1.91 1.59 12.06
N GLY A 81 0.84 1.14 11.42
CA GLY A 81 -0.27 2.02 11.05
C GLY A 81 -1.22 2.30 12.21
N GLU A 82 -2.10 3.28 12.00
CA GLU A 82 -3.13 3.69 12.96
C GLU A 82 -4.05 2.52 13.37
N ALA A 83 -4.48 1.69 12.42
CA ALA A 83 -5.34 0.54 12.69
C ALA A 83 -4.66 -0.50 13.62
N ASP A 84 -3.38 -0.79 13.38
CA ASP A 84 -2.60 -1.69 14.23
C ASP A 84 -2.33 -1.07 15.62
N ALA A 85 -2.15 0.26 15.68
CA ALA A 85 -2.00 0.98 16.93
C ALA A 85 -3.30 0.93 17.77
N ARG A 86 -4.47 1.11 17.14
CA ARG A 86 -5.77 0.93 17.81
C ARG A 86 -5.95 -0.50 18.31
N ARG A 87 -5.63 -1.50 17.48
CA ARG A 87 -5.70 -2.91 17.87
C ARG A 87 -4.78 -3.20 19.06
N ALA A 88 -3.55 -2.68 19.05
CA ALA A 88 -2.61 -2.86 20.15
C ALA A 88 -3.15 -2.30 21.48
N LEU A 89 -3.80 -1.14 21.46
CA LEU A 89 -4.46 -0.57 22.64
C LEU A 89 -5.65 -1.43 23.10
N SER A 90 -6.44 -1.98 22.17
CA SER A 90 -7.54 -2.89 22.51
C SER A 90 -7.04 -4.22 23.13
N GLU A 91 -5.84 -4.65 22.73
CA GLU A 91 -5.12 -5.80 23.30
C GLU A 91 -4.41 -5.46 24.63
N GLN A 92 -4.71 -4.29 25.21
CA GLN A 92 -4.15 -3.79 26.48
C GLN A 92 -2.63 -3.58 26.49
N ILE A 93 -2.01 -3.41 25.32
CA ILE A 93 -0.61 -3.02 25.24
C ILE A 93 -0.47 -1.58 25.77
N PRO A 94 0.40 -1.33 26.76
CA PRO A 94 0.44 -0.03 27.41
C PRO A 94 0.92 1.07 26.46
N ALA A 95 0.25 2.22 26.53
CA ALA A 95 0.69 3.43 25.85
C ALA A 95 1.89 4.06 26.58
N CYS A 96 2.78 4.71 25.83
CA CYS A 96 3.79 5.57 26.45
C CYS A 96 3.12 6.76 27.14
N GLY A 97 3.35 6.93 28.45
CA GLY A 97 2.80 8.06 29.21
C GLY A 97 3.38 9.42 28.83
N ILE A 98 4.49 9.48 28.08
CA ILE A 98 5.10 10.74 27.62
C ILE A 98 4.43 11.24 26.35
N CYS A 99 4.33 10.40 25.32
CA CYS A 99 3.73 10.81 24.05
C CYS A 99 2.23 10.52 23.94
N ARG A 100 1.64 9.81 24.91
CA ARG A 100 0.19 9.55 25.06
C ARG A 100 -0.52 9.21 23.74
N PRO A 101 -0.08 8.18 22.99
CA PRO A 101 -0.68 7.82 21.70
C PRO A 101 -2.18 7.48 21.80
N GLY A 102 -2.64 7.00 22.96
CA GLY A 102 -4.06 6.70 23.18
C GLY A 102 -4.97 7.94 23.18
N THR A 103 -4.46 9.12 23.52
CA THR A 103 -5.20 10.39 23.47
C THR A 103 -5.30 10.90 22.03
N GLU A 104 -4.21 10.81 21.25
CA GLU A 104 -4.22 11.14 19.82
C GLU A 104 -5.16 10.24 19.02
N LEU A 105 -5.24 8.95 19.39
CA LEU A 105 -6.13 7.97 18.79
C LEU A 105 -7.60 8.08 19.26
N GLY A 106 -7.89 8.93 20.25
CA GLY A 106 -9.23 9.10 20.82
C GLY A 106 -9.73 7.90 21.63
N ILE A 107 -8.83 7.03 22.12
CA ILE A 107 -9.17 5.78 22.82
C ILE A 107 -9.07 5.91 24.34
N LEU A 108 -8.31 6.88 24.85
CA LEU A 108 -8.19 7.16 26.28
C LEU A 108 -8.66 8.58 26.59
N ASP A 109 -9.69 8.70 27.44
CA ASP A 109 -10.03 9.97 28.09
C ASP A 109 -8.82 10.43 28.91
N ALA A 110 -8.51 11.72 28.82
CA ALA A 110 -7.45 12.36 29.59
C ALA A 110 -7.85 12.40 31.08
N GLY A 111 -7.57 11.32 31.80
CA GLY A 111 -7.56 11.25 33.26
C GLY A 111 -6.20 11.59 33.84
#